data_AF-A0A520IL49-F1
#
_entry.id   AF-A0A520IL49-F1
#
_cell.length_a   1.000
_cell.length_b   1.000
_cell.length_c   1.000
_cell.angle_alpha   90.00
_cell.angle_beta   90.00
_cell.angle_gamma   90.00
#
_symmetry.space_group_name_H-M   'P 1'
#
loop_
_entity.id
_entity.type
_entity.pdbx_description
1 polymer ?
#
loop_
_entity_poly.entity_id
_entity_poly.type
_entity_poly.pdbx_seq_one_letter_code
_entity_poly.pdbx_strand_id
1 'polypeptide(L)'
;ARTRVAHLLCEIAVRLHAAGLITGNRYELAMTQEQLGDATGLTPVHVNRTLQKLRADGLITRDKRSITIEDWKALSAVGDFVTDYLHLETEHGPSSILNGGYHA
;
A
#
# COMPACT_ATOMS: atom_id res chain seq x y z
N ALA A 1 -6.65 -2.70 13.60
CA ALA A 1 -5.83 -1.51 13.29
C ALA A 1 -4.79 -1.81 12.22
N ARG A 2 -3.84 -2.74 12.48
CA ARG A 2 -2.75 -3.11 11.56
C ARG A 2 -3.23 -3.54 10.18
N THR A 3 -4.16 -4.49 10.11
CA THR A 3 -4.76 -4.97 8.85
C THR A 3 -5.36 -3.84 8.01
N ARG A 4 -6.18 -2.96 8.59
CA ARG A 4 -6.82 -1.87 7.83
C ARG A 4 -5.84 -0.87 7.23
N VAL A 5 -4.77 -0.52 7.97
CA VAL A 5 -3.74 0.38 7.44
C VAL A 5 -2.93 -0.32 6.36
N ALA A 6 -2.51 -1.58 6.56
CA ALA A 6 -1.77 -2.34 5.56
C ALA A 6 -2.60 -2.53 4.27
N HIS A 7 -3.88 -2.85 4.41
CA HIS A 7 -4.83 -2.95 3.29
C HIS A 7 -4.91 -1.63 2.52
N LEU A 8 -5.13 -0.51 3.20
CA LEU A 8 -5.24 0.80 2.55
C LEU A 8 -3.94 1.17 1.81
N LEU A 9 -2.77 0.86 2.36
CA LEU A 9 -1.50 1.12 1.67
C LEU A 9 -1.37 0.26 0.40
N CYS A 10 -1.74 -1.03 0.46
CA CYS A 10 -1.76 -1.90 -0.72
C CYS A 10 -2.74 -1.38 -1.79
N GLU A 11 -3.94 -0.97 -1.37
CA GLU A 11 -4.97 -0.46 -2.25
C GLU A 11 -4.53 0.81 -2.98
N ILE A 12 -3.92 1.76 -2.28
CA ILE A 12 -3.38 2.99 -2.89
C ILE A 12 -2.30 2.65 -3.91
N ALA A 13 -1.36 1.75 -3.56
CA ALA A 13 -0.31 1.33 -4.48
C ALA A 13 -0.89 0.73 -5.78
N VAL A 14 -1.85 -0.20 -5.66
CA VAL A 14 -2.51 -0.81 -6.85
C VAL A 14 -3.24 0.24 -7.68
N ARG A 15 -3.99 1.16 -7.05
CA ARG A 15 -4.71 2.22 -7.78
C ARG A 15 -3.75 3.14 -8.54
N LEU A 16 -2.63 3.53 -7.95
CA LEU A 16 -1.63 4.38 -8.60
C LEU A 16 -0.92 3.66 -9.75
N HIS A 17 -0.63 2.37 -9.59
CA HIS A 17 -0.09 1.52 -10.66
C HIS A 17 -1.07 1.39 -11.83
N ALA A 18 -2.34 1.07 -11.55
CA ALA A 18 -3.38 0.95 -12.58
C ALA A 18 -3.62 2.27 -13.32
N ALA A 19 -3.41 3.41 -12.67
CA ALA A 19 -3.46 4.73 -13.28
C ALA A 19 -2.18 5.14 -14.04
N GLY A 20 -1.13 4.31 -14.03
CA GLY A 20 0.16 4.62 -14.65
C GLY A 20 0.94 5.74 -13.95
N LEU A 21 0.61 6.05 -12.70
CA LEU A 21 1.23 7.15 -11.93
C LEU A 21 2.52 6.74 -11.23
N ILE A 22 2.76 5.44 -11.09
CA ILE A 22 3.98 4.85 -10.53
C ILE A 22 4.34 3.58 -11.31
N THR A 23 5.62 3.19 -11.27
CA THR A 23 6.14 1.96 -11.91
C THR A 23 6.87 1.04 -10.93
N GLY A 24 6.88 1.37 -9.64
CA GLY A 24 7.62 0.61 -8.61
C GLY A 24 6.89 0.56 -7.28
N ASN A 25 7.61 0.22 -6.22
CA ASN A 25 7.06 0.01 -4.88
C ASN A 25 6.97 1.28 -4.01
N ARG A 26 7.36 2.44 -4.55
CA ARG A 26 7.36 3.72 -3.85
C ARG A 26 6.33 4.68 -4.43
N TYR A 27 5.59 5.34 -3.56
CA TYR A 27 4.62 6.37 -3.95
C TYR A 27 4.51 7.47 -2.89
N GLU A 28 3.98 8.62 -3.29
CA GLU A 28 3.63 9.68 -2.34
C GLU A 28 2.29 9.35 -1.68
N LEU A 29 2.30 9.25 -0.34
CA LEU A 29 1.10 9.17 0.46
C LEU A 29 0.67 10.59 0.85
N ALA A 30 -0.08 11.24 -0.03
CA ALA A 30 -0.60 12.60 0.15
C ALA A 30 -1.76 12.69 1.16
N MET A 31 -1.78 11.83 2.19
CA MET A 31 -2.79 11.82 3.25
C MET A 31 -2.14 12.08 4.61
N THR A 32 -2.78 12.92 5.43
CA THR A 32 -2.39 13.12 6.83
C THR A 32 -2.80 11.92 7.69
N GLN A 33 -2.29 11.86 8.93
CA GLN A 33 -2.70 10.83 9.88
C GLN A 33 -4.19 10.94 10.25
N GLU A 34 -4.76 12.14 10.21
CA GLU A 34 -6.19 12.37 10.38
C GLU A 34 -6.99 11.77 9.24
N GLN A 35 -6.63 12.07 7.99
CA GLN A 35 -7.30 11.53 6.81
C GLN A 35 -7.19 10.00 6.73
N LEU A 36 -6.02 9.44 7.08
CA LEU A 36 -5.85 7.99 7.21
C LEU A 36 -6.70 7.42 8.35
N GLY A 37 -6.87 8.18 9.44
CA GLY A 37 -7.72 7.82 10.56
C GLY A 37 -9.18 7.70 10.13
N ASP A 38 -9.69 8.72 9.45
CA ASP A 38 -11.04 8.76 8.90
C ASP A 38 -11.28 7.60 7.92
N ALA A 39 -10.34 7.36 7.01
CA ALA A 39 -10.43 6.28 6.02
C ALA A 39 -10.38 4.87 6.65
N THR A 40 -9.73 4.71 7.80
CA THR A 40 -9.56 3.40 8.45
C THR A 40 -10.39 3.22 9.73
N GLY A 41 -11.21 4.19 10.11
CA GLY A 41 -11.92 4.21 11.38
C GLY A 41 -10.97 4.09 12.58
N LEU A 42 -9.83 4.78 12.52
CA LEU A 42 -8.80 4.82 13.57
C LEU A 42 -8.55 6.27 13.99
N THR A 43 -8.08 6.47 15.21
CA THR A 43 -7.59 7.81 15.58
C THR A 43 -6.19 8.04 14.98
N PRO A 44 -5.75 9.30 14.79
CA PRO A 44 -4.45 9.62 14.21
C PRO A 44 -3.27 8.95 14.95
N VAL A 45 -3.33 8.87 16.28
CA VAL A 45 -2.31 8.20 17.11
C VAL A 45 -2.27 6.69 16.86
N HIS A 46 -3.41 6.05 16.61
CA HIS A 46 -3.46 4.63 16.26
C HIS A 46 -2.92 4.37 14.85
N VAL A 47 -3.17 5.28 13.90
CA VAL A 47 -2.53 5.26 12.57
C VAL A 47 -1.02 5.37 12.72
N ASN A 48 -0.53 6.37 13.46
CA ASN A 48 0.90 6.58 13.68
C ASN A 48 1.59 5.33 14.27
N ARG A 49 1.02 4.78 15.34
CA ARG A 49 1.54 3.57 15.99
C ARG A 49 1.55 2.37 15.04
N THR A 50 0.53 2.27 14.18
CA THR A 50 0.45 1.20 13.19
C THR A 50 1.52 1.34 12.11
N LEU A 51 1.71 2.53 11.56
CA LEU A 51 2.77 2.81 10.58
C LEU A 51 4.17 2.57 11.18
N GLN A 52 4.39 2.94 12.44
CA GLN A 52 5.64 2.64 13.15
C GLN A 52 5.88 1.13 13.28
N LYS A 53 4.85 0.33 13.60
CA LYS A 53 4.96 -1.12 13.67
C LYS A 53 5.27 -1.74 12.31
N LEU A 54 4.53 -1.36 11.26
CA LEU A 54 4.80 -1.84 9.90
C LEU A 54 6.24 -1.54 9.45
N ARG A 55 6.77 -0.36 9.84
CA ARG A 55 8.17 -0.01 9.60
C ARG A 55 9.15 -0.85 10.42
N ALA A 56 8.87 -1.06 11.71
CA ALA A 56 9.71 -1.89 12.58
C ALA A 56 9.75 -3.36 12.12
N ASP A 57 8.65 -3.83 11.54
CA ASP A 57 8.53 -5.17 10.94
C ASP A 57 9.21 -5.27 9.56
N GLY A 58 9.81 -4.19 9.06
CA GLY A 58 10.49 -4.16 7.75
C GLY A 58 9.55 -4.21 6.54
N LEU A 59 8.24 -4.00 6.72
CA LEU A 59 7.26 -4.11 5.64
C LEU A 59 7.18 -2.85 4.78
N ILE A 60 7.46 -1.70 5.40
CA ILE A 60 7.47 -0.39 4.74
C ILE A 60 8.65 0.44 5.21
N THR A 61 9.12 1.33 4.36
CA THR A 61 9.86 2.52 4.80
C THR A 61 9.05 3.78 4.52
N ARG A 62 9.34 4.84 5.29
CA ARG A 62 8.71 6.14 5.13
C ARG A 62 9.76 7.22 5.09
N ASP A 63 9.77 7.99 4.00
CA ASP A 63 10.59 9.18 3.84
C ASP A 63 9.69 10.37 3.53
N LYS A 64 9.70 11.38 4.42
CA LYS A 64 8.81 12.55 4.35
C LYS A 64 7.34 12.15 4.13
N ARG A 65 6.82 12.32 2.91
CA ARG A 65 5.45 12.00 2.49
C ARG A 65 5.37 10.75 1.62
N SER A 66 6.49 10.08 1.34
CA SER A 66 6.51 8.87 0.54
C SER A 66 6.54 7.61 1.40
N ILE A 67 5.86 6.58 0.92
CA ILE A 67 5.94 5.21 1.42
C ILE A 67 6.63 4.37 0.35
N THR A 68 7.55 3.53 0.79
CA THR A 68 8.08 2.43 -0.01
C THR A 68 7.58 1.13 0.62
N ILE A 69 7.00 0.25 -0.18
CA ILE A 69 6.61 -1.10 0.24
C ILE A 69 7.82 -2.00 0.04
N GLU A 70 8.46 -2.40 1.12
CA GLU A 70 9.69 -3.21 1.08
C GLU A 70 9.38 -4.70 0.84
N ASP A 71 8.31 -5.21 1.48
CA ASP A 71 7.83 -6.57 1.26
C ASP A 71 6.34 -6.55 0.93
N TRP A 72 6.03 -6.56 -0.37
CA TRP A 72 4.65 -6.56 -0.87
C TRP A 72 3.89 -7.77 -0.38
N LYS A 73 4.48 -8.96 -0.47
CA LYS A 73 3.80 -10.22 -0.13
C LYS A 73 3.42 -10.24 1.34
N ALA A 74 4.34 -9.86 2.22
CA ALA A 74 4.08 -9.80 3.65
C ALA A 74 3.11 -8.68 4.01
N LEU A 75 3.22 -7.49 3.40
CA LEU A 75 2.30 -6.39 3.64
C LEU A 75 0.86 -6.73 3.20
N SER A 76 0.69 -7.33 2.02
CA SER A 76 -0.61 -7.78 1.52
C SER A 76 -1.22 -8.85 2.42
N ALA A 77 -0.42 -9.82 2.88
CA ALA A 77 -0.88 -10.81 3.86
C ALA A 77 -1.34 -10.18 5.18
N VAL A 78 -0.61 -9.18 5.70
CA VAL A 78 -1.03 -8.42 6.89
C VAL A 78 -2.33 -7.67 6.66
N GLY A 79 -2.51 -7.12 5.45
CA GLY A 79 -3.69 -6.38 5.04
C GLY A 79 -4.90 -7.24 4.67
N ASP A 80 -4.76 -8.57 4.65
CA ASP A 80 -5.73 -9.47 4.02
C ASP A 80 -6.14 -8.94 2.62
N PHE A 81 -5.14 -8.46 1.88
CA PHE A 81 -5.31 -7.80 0.60
C PHE A 81 -5.13 -8.81 -0.52
N VAL A 82 -6.22 -9.13 -1.21
CA VAL A 82 -6.23 -10.02 -2.38
C VAL A 82 -6.39 -9.15 -3.62
N THR A 83 -5.45 -9.24 -4.55
CA THR A 83 -5.39 -8.39 -5.76
C THR A 83 -6.37 -8.84 -6.86
N ASP A 84 -7.36 -9.67 -6.56
CA ASP A 84 -8.37 -10.16 -7.53
C ASP A 84 -9.23 -9.03 -8.15
N TYR A 85 -9.08 -7.79 -7.66
CA TYR A 85 -9.79 -6.63 -8.19
C TYR A 85 -9.29 -6.14 -9.57
N LEU A 86 -8.18 -6.67 -10.11
CA LEU A 86 -7.71 -6.30 -11.46
C LEU A 86 -8.17 -7.26 -12.56
N HIS A 87 -9.34 -7.87 -12.41
CA HIS A 87 -10.16 -8.31 -13.55
C HIS A 87 -10.90 -7.13 -14.18
N LEU A 88 -10.17 -6.04 -14.47
CA LEU A 88 -10.62 -5.07 -15.45
C LEU A 88 -10.44 -5.75 -16.82
N GLU A 89 -11.55 -6.23 -17.37
CA GLU A 89 -11.69 -6.63 -18.77
C GLU A 89 -11.30 -5.46 -19.69
N THR A 90 -10.00 -5.34 -19.98
CA THR A 90 -9.53 -4.46 -21.04
C THR A 90 -8.33 -5.10 -21.74
N GLU A 91 -8.50 -6.26 -22.39
CA GLU A 91 -7.67 -6.82 -23.49
C GLU A 91 -6.11 -6.82 -23.35
N HIS A 92 -5.54 -6.41 -22.22
CA HIS A 92 -4.11 -6.24 -21.93
C HIS A 92 -3.92 -6.35 -20.40
N GLY A 93 -3.92 -7.60 -19.90
CA GLY A 93 -4.05 -7.87 -18.47
C GLY A 93 -2.85 -7.49 -17.57
N PRO A 94 -3.04 -7.51 -16.23
CA PRO A 94 -2.16 -6.94 -15.20
C PRO A 94 -0.80 -7.62 -15.00
N SER A 95 -0.52 -8.72 -15.69
CA SER A 95 0.63 -9.59 -15.38
C SER A 95 1.99 -8.90 -15.57
N SER A 96 2.06 -7.76 -16.24
CA SER A 96 3.30 -6.97 -16.39
C SER A 96 3.55 -5.97 -15.26
N ILE A 97 2.51 -5.54 -14.54
CA ILE A 97 2.61 -4.43 -13.57
C ILE A 97 3.21 -4.91 -12.23
N LEU A 98 2.87 -6.13 -11.80
CA LEU A 98 3.38 -6.69 -10.53
C LEU A 98 4.68 -7.50 -10.69
N ASN A 99 4.96 -8.02 -11.90
CA ASN A 99 6.17 -8.81 -12.16
C ASN A 99 7.43 -7.95 -12.37
N GLY A 100 7.30 -6.64 -12.65
CA GLY A 100 8.44 -5.78 -12.99
C GLY A 100 9.06 -4.99 -11.84
N GLY A 101 8.37 -4.83 -10.70
CA GLY A 101 8.75 -3.86 -9.66
C GLY A 101 8.85 -4.38 -8.23
N TYR A 102 8.41 -5.63 -7.97
CA TYR A 102 8.41 -6.24 -6.63
C TYR A 102 9.37 -7.43 -6.49
N HIS A 103 10.17 -7.71 -7.52
CA HIS A 103 11.28 -8.66 -7.48
C HIS A 103 12.60 -7.91 -7.32
N ALA A 104 12.97 -7.60 -6.07
CA ALA A 104 14.35 -7.31 -5.68
C ALA A 104 14.56 -7.82 -4.26
#